data_AF-A0A0F8Y7S9-F1
#
_entry.id   AF-A0A0F8Y7S9-F1
#
_cell.length_a   1.000
_cell.length_b   1.000
_cell.length_c   1.000
_cell.angle_alpha   90.00
_cell.angle_beta   90.00
_cell.angle_gamma   90.00
#
_symmetry.space_group_name_H-M   'P 1'
#
loop_
_entity.id
_entity.type
_entity.pdbx_description
1 polymer ?
#
loop_
_entity_poly.entity_id
_entity_poly.type
_entity_poly.pdbx_seq_one_letter_code
_entity_poly.pdbx_strand_id
1 'polypeptide(L)'
;LVGRSFPVAGGGELGLAMSAVDAGYATQTVYGWARRYPMSRVIACRGVATARSLVGTAVAVDVTVRGKRLQRGYKYWPVGVSIAKSELYGWLRLEQPVDGEEYPSGWCAFPEYDLEFFRQLTAEHLVTIKKRSGFVSLEWQPIPNRENHWLDCRVYARAAAAVLGLDRARPPGKKGDKKGSVAGRGPRSGKKPGSWLSGSGDRARRRGSWLKR
;
A
#
# COMPACT_ATOMS: atom_id res chain seq x y z
N LEU A 1 3.33 -17.63 14.37
CA LEU A 1 3.94 -17.20 13.09
C LEU A 1 4.81 -15.95 13.26
N VAL A 2 4.28 -14.82 13.74
CA VAL A 2 4.97 -13.50 13.80
C VAL A 2 6.31 -13.48 14.57
N GLY A 3 6.52 -14.41 15.52
CA GLY A 3 7.77 -14.55 16.26
C GLY A 3 8.71 -15.66 15.76
N ARG A 4 8.40 -16.31 14.64
CA ARG A 4 9.25 -17.37 14.08
C ARG A 4 10.36 -16.78 13.22
N SER A 5 11.50 -17.45 13.22
CA SER A 5 12.64 -17.25 12.33
C SER A 5 12.79 -18.45 11.40
N PHE A 6 13.40 -18.22 10.24
CA PHE A 6 13.57 -19.22 9.19
C PHE A 6 15.03 -19.25 8.72
N PRO A 7 15.61 -20.42 8.47
CA PRO A 7 16.99 -20.51 7.99
C PRO A 7 17.13 -19.89 6.58
N VAL A 8 18.30 -19.32 6.30
CA VAL A 8 18.62 -18.75 4.97
C VAL A 8 19.82 -19.47 4.36
N ALA A 9 19.88 -19.53 3.03
CA ALA A 9 20.91 -20.28 2.29
C ALA A 9 22.36 -19.86 2.61
N GLY A 10 22.59 -18.59 2.94
CA GLY A 10 23.90 -18.07 3.34
C GLY A 10 24.29 -18.31 4.80
N GLY A 11 23.49 -19.07 5.56
CA GLY A 11 23.64 -19.25 7.00
C GLY A 11 22.95 -18.15 7.82
N GLY A 12 22.53 -18.50 9.04
CA GLY A 12 21.75 -17.64 9.93
C GLY A 12 20.24 -17.82 9.78
N GLU A 13 19.48 -16.97 10.48
CA GLU A 13 18.01 -17.02 10.46
C GLU A 13 17.41 -15.64 10.18
N LEU A 14 16.31 -15.63 9.43
CA LEU A 14 15.52 -14.44 9.10
C LEU A 14 14.12 -14.54 9.71
N GLY A 15 13.75 -13.53 10.50
CA GLY A 15 12.39 -13.38 11.01
C GLY A 15 11.45 -12.74 10.00
N LEU A 16 10.13 -12.91 10.22
CA LEU A 16 9.13 -12.16 9.47
C LEU A 16 9.19 -10.68 9.82
N ALA A 17 9.58 -9.84 8.85
CA ALA A 17 9.66 -8.40 9.04
C ALA A 17 8.27 -7.76 9.21
N MET A 18 7.29 -8.18 8.39
CA MET A 18 5.90 -7.73 8.47
C MET A 18 4.96 -8.82 7.94
N SER A 19 3.76 -8.90 8.50
CA SER A 19 2.67 -9.76 8.02
C SER A 19 1.43 -8.91 7.74
N ALA A 20 0.84 -9.11 6.56
CA ALA A 20 -0.47 -8.58 6.21
C ALA A 20 -1.51 -9.69 6.36
N VAL A 21 -2.60 -9.40 7.05
CA VAL A 21 -3.70 -10.34 7.28
C VAL A 21 -4.96 -9.80 6.65
N ASP A 22 -5.63 -10.62 5.84
CA ASP A 22 -6.90 -10.25 5.22
C ASP A 22 -7.97 -10.04 6.29
N ALA A 23 -8.64 -8.90 6.22
CA ALA A 23 -9.79 -8.55 7.05
C ALA A 23 -11.09 -8.49 6.23
N GLY A 24 -11.08 -9.07 5.01
CA GLY A 24 -12.26 -9.22 4.15
C GLY A 24 -13.32 -10.15 4.76
N TYR A 25 -12.89 -11.15 5.53
CA TYR A 25 -13.73 -12.06 6.31
C TYR A 25 -13.45 -11.93 7.82
N ALA A 26 -14.45 -12.24 8.66
CA ALA A 26 -14.36 -12.21 10.13
C ALA A 26 -13.64 -10.97 10.70
N THR A 27 -13.95 -9.79 10.14
CA THR A 27 -13.19 -8.54 10.30
C THR A 27 -12.87 -8.18 11.76
N GLN A 28 -13.84 -8.33 12.67
CA GLN A 28 -13.63 -7.99 14.08
C GLN A 28 -12.64 -8.93 14.78
N THR A 29 -12.66 -10.23 14.44
CA THR A 29 -11.71 -11.22 14.94
C THR A 29 -10.30 -10.87 14.49
N VAL A 30 -10.13 -10.53 13.21
CA VAL A 30 -8.84 -10.13 12.64
C VAL A 30 -8.31 -8.87 13.33
N TYR A 31 -9.15 -7.84 13.50
CA TYR A 31 -8.73 -6.63 14.21
C TYR A 31 -8.39 -6.89 15.68
N GLY A 32 -9.18 -7.70 16.37
CA GLY A 32 -8.93 -8.07 17.77
C GLY A 32 -7.60 -8.82 17.94
N TRP A 33 -7.26 -9.71 17.01
CA TRP A 33 -5.97 -10.42 17.03
C TRP A 33 -4.80 -9.50 16.63
N ALA A 34 -4.96 -8.73 15.55
CA ALA A 34 -3.86 -7.93 14.99
C ALA A 34 -3.43 -6.77 15.92
N ARG A 35 -4.36 -6.23 16.72
CA ARG A 35 -4.08 -5.23 17.78
C ARG A 35 -3.08 -5.69 18.84
N ARG A 36 -2.84 -6.99 18.97
CA ARG A 36 -1.86 -7.54 19.92
C ARG A 36 -0.41 -7.28 19.48
N TYR A 37 -0.22 -6.79 18.26
CA TYR A 37 1.09 -6.54 17.67
C TYR A 37 1.20 -5.07 17.22
N PRO A 38 2.43 -4.51 17.18
CA PRO A 38 2.64 -3.19 16.62
C PRO A 38 2.35 -3.20 15.11
N MET A 39 1.82 -2.10 14.58
CA MET A 39 1.52 -1.94 13.15
C MET A 39 2.77 -2.00 12.25
N SER A 40 3.97 -1.92 12.83
CA SER A 40 5.24 -2.18 12.13
C SER A 40 5.50 -3.66 11.87
N ARG A 41 4.75 -4.58 12.49
CA ARG A 41 4.91 -6.04 12.37
C ARG A 41 3.68 -6.73 11.79
N VAL A 42 2.49 -6.25 12.13
CA VAL A 42 1.23 -6.84 11.64
C VAL A 42 0.30 -5.73 11.20
N ILE A 43 -0.21 -5.84 9.98
CA ILE A 43 -1.25 -4.96 9.45
C ILE A 43 -2.47 -5.78 9.04
N ALA A 44 -3.65 -5.22 9.26
CA ALA A 44 -4.87 -5.74 8.65
C ALA A 44 -5.04 -5.09 7.27
N CYS A 45 -5.40 -5.88 6.27
CA CYS A 45 -5.56 -5.44 4.90
C CYS A 45 -6.97 -5.73 4.40
N ARG A 46 -7.42 -4.92 3.44
CA ARG A 46 -8.67 -5.17 2.72
C ARG A 46 -8.45 -4.94 1.24
N GLY A 47 -8.73 -5.94 0.43
CA GLY A 47 -8.64 -5.84 -1.02
C GLY A 47 -9.64 -4.85 -1.61
N VAL A 48 -9.17 -4.07 -2.58
CA VAL A 48 -9.95 -3.09 -3.35
C VAL A 48 -9.58 -3.23 -4.83
N ALA A 49 -10.48 -3.82 -5.62
CA ALA A 49 -10.24 -4.09 -7.04
C ALA A 49 -10.07 -2.82 -7.89
N THR A 50 -10.67 -1.72 -7.47
CA THR A 50 -10.66 -0.42 -8.19
C THR A 50 -9.63 0.57 -7.65
N ALA A 51 -8.71 0.13 -6.79
CA ALA A 51 -7.70 1.01 -6.22
C ALA A 51 -6.76 1.57 -7.30
N ARG A 52 -6.33 2.82 -7.09
CA ARG A 52 -5.37 3.52 -7.98
C ARG A 52 -3.91 3.36 -7.55
N SER A 53 -3.67 2.64 -6.45
CA SER A 53 -2.33 2.41 -5.88
C SER A 53 -2.30 1.02 -5.23
N LEU A 54 -1.11 0.42 -5.15
CA LEU A 54 -0.91 -0.90 -4.54
C LEU A 54 -1.34 -0.91 -3.08
N VAL A 55 -1.01 0.14 -2.33
CA VAL A 55 -1.41 0.32 -0.93
C VAL A 55 -1.98 1.71 -0.74
N GLY A 56 -3.24 1.79 -0.29
CA GLY A 56 -3.93 3.04 0.02
C GLY A 56 -3.64 3.56 1.42
N THR A 57 -4.14 4.77 1.70
CA THR A 57 -4.06 5.39 3.02
C THR A 57 -4.75 4.53 4.08
N ALA A 58 -4.09 4.33 5.23
CA ALA A 58 -4.64 3.59 6.36
C ALA A 58 -5.97 4.18 6.85
N VAL A 59 -6.99 3.35 7.01
CA VAL A 59 -8.35 3.74 7.38
C VAL A 59 -8.63 3.32 8.82
N ALA A 60 -9.05 4.27 9.67
CA ALA A 60 -9.41 4.00 11.05
C ALA A 60 -10.70 3.16 11.15
N VAL A 61 -10.66 2.10 11.97
CA VAL A 61 -11.79 1.18 12.17
C VAL A 61 -12.61 1.52 13.41
N ASP A 62 -11.96 2.11 14.42
CA ASP A 62 -12.61 2.38 15.70
C ASP A 62 -13.37 3.69 15.66
N VAL A 63 -14.59 3.67 16.22
CA VAL A 63 -15.51 4.79 16.23
C VAL A 63 -15.97 5.03 17.66
N THR A 64 -15.98 6.28 18.08
CA THR A 64 -16.56 6.70 19.37
C THR A 64 -18.08 6.48 19.38
N VAL A 65 -18.69 6.44 20.56
CA VAL A 65 -20.16 6.39 20.72
C VAL A 65 -20.87 7.52 19.94
N ARG A 66 -20.19 8.66 19.75
CA ARG A 66 -20.68 9.81 18.98
C ARG A 66 -20.41 9.72 17.47
N GLY A 67 -20.06 8.55 16.95
CA GLY A 67 -19.84 8.33 15.51
C GLY A 67 -18.52 8.88 14.95
N LYS A 68 -17.65 9.49 15.77
CA LYS A 68 -16.36 10.02 15.30
C LYS A 68 -15.30 8.92 15.27
N ARG A 69 -14.57 8.80 14.16
CA ARG A 69 -13.42 7.88 14.04
C ARG A 69 -12.30 8.25 15.01
N LEU A 70 -11.77 7.25 15.70
CA LEU A 70 -10.66 7.41 16.63
C LEU A 70 -9.34 7.54 15.86
N GLN A 71 -8.68 8.69 16.00
CA GLN A 71 -7.41 8.98 15.32
C GLN A 71 -6.28 8.02 15.73
N ARG A 72 -6.28 7.62 17.01
CA ARG A 72 -5.37 6.63 17.61
C ARG A 72 -5.97 5.22 17.69
N GLY A 73 -7.11 4.99 17.05
CA GLY A 73 -7.70 3.66 16.93
C GLY A 73 -6.90 2.77 15.99
N TYR A 74 -7.27 1.49 15.95
CA TYR A 74 -6.68 0.57 14.99
C TYR A 74 -7.05 0.95 13.55
N LYS A 75 -6.26 0.50 12.59
CA LYS A 75 -6.41 0.85 11.18
C LYS A 75 -6.27 -0.39 10.30
N TYR A 76 -6.91 -0.37 9.15
CA TYR A 76 -6.62 -1.31 8.06
C TYR A 76 -6.05 -0.57 6.86
N TRP A 77 -5.32 -1.29 6.01
CA TRP A 77 -4.76 -0.79 4.77
C TRP A 77 -5.59 -1.29 3.58
N PRO A 78 -6.16 -0.38 2.76
CA PRO A 78 -6.71 -0.76 1.46
C PRO A 78 -5.60 -1.27 0.55
N VAL A 79 -5.78 -2.44 -0.07
CA VAL A 79 -4.80 -3.05 -0.98
C VAL A 79 -5.38 -3.12 -2.39
N GLY A 80 -4.66 -2.57 -3.36
CA GLY A 80 -5.01 -2.64 -4.77
C GLY A 80 -4.75 -4.03 -5.35
N VAL A 81 -5.68 -4.96 -5.13
CA VAL A 81 -5.51 -6.38 -5.52
C VAL A 81 -5.32 -6.55 -7.03
N SER A 82 -6.01 -5.76 -7.85
CA SER A 82 -5.84 -5.81 -9.31
C SER A 82 -4.45 -5.39 -9.76
N ILE A 83 -3.86 -4.39 -9.08
CA ILE A 83 -2.49 -3.92 -9.36
C ILE A 83 -1.49 -5.01 -8.96
N ALA A 84 -1.64 -5.56 -7.74
CA ALA A 84 -0.78 -6.62 -7.24
C ALA A 84 -0.84 -7.89 -8.11
N LYS A 85 -2.03 -8.27 -8.59
CA LYS A 85 -2.22 -9.43 -9.48
C LYS A 85 -1.56 -9.20 -10.84
N SER A 86 -1.77 -8.03 -11.45
CA SER A 86 -1.10 -7.69 -12.72
C SER A 86 0.43 -7.69 -12.60
N GLU A 87 0.96 -7.12 -11.51
CA GLU A 87 2.39 -7.11 -11.22
C GLU A 87 2.93 -8.54 -11.05
N LEU A 88 2.28 -9.35 -10.21
CA LEU A 88 2.65 -10.76 -10.00
C LEU A 88 2.62 -11.57 -11.30
N TYR A 89 1.56 -11.46 -12.10
CA TYR A 89 1.45 -12.21 -13.36
C TYR A 89 2.49 -11.73 -14.39
N GLY A 90 2.89 -10.46 -14.35
CA GLY A 90 4.04 -9.96 -15.11
C GLY A 90 5.34 -10.61 -14.65
N TRP A 91 5.56 -10.69 -13.33
CA TRP A 91 6.74 -11.33 -12.75
C TRP A 91 6.84 -12.83 -13.01
N LEU A 92 5.72 -13.55 -13.00
CA LEU A 92 5.67 -14.98 -13.32
C LEU A 92 6.03 -15.29 -14.78
N ARG A 93 6.05 -14.29 -15.66
CA ARG A 93 6.48 -14.43 -17.06
C ARG A 93 7.95 -14.10 -17.27
N LEU A 94 8.65 -13.63 -16.26
CA LEU A 94 10.08 -13.35 -16.36
C LEU A 94 10.83 -14.67 -16.50
N GLU A 95 11.72 -14.71 -17.48
CA GLU A 95 12.56 -15.88 -17.73
C GLU A 95 13.62 -16.01 -16.63
N GLN A 96 14.04 -17.24 -16.38
CA GLN A 96 15.20 -17.50 -15.54
C GLN A 96 16.43 -16.93 -16.26
N PRO A 97 17.25 -16.10 -15.59
CA PRO A 97 18.50 -15.61 -16.18
C PRO A 97 19.43 -16.79 -16.49
N VAL A 98 20.25 -16.64 -17.53
CA VAL A 98 21.32 -17.59 -17.85
C VAL A 98 22.39 -17.49 -16.77
N ASP A 99 23.12 -18.59 -16.52
CA ASP A 99 24.18 -18.65 -15.52
C ASP A 99 25.17 -17.48 -15.67
N GLY A 100 25.31 -16.70 -14.60
CA GLY A 100 26.18 -15.52 -14.54
C GLY A 100 25.48 -14.18 -14.80
N GLU A 101 24.22 -14.18 -15.24
CA GLU A 101 23.43 -12.95 -15.40
C GLU A 101 22.70 -12.54 -14.12
N GLU A 102 22.44 -11.24 -13.97
CA GLU A 102 21.65 -10.73 -12.85
C GLU A 102 20.17 -11.14 -12.99
N TYR A 103 19.55 -11.56 -11.89
CA TYR A 103 18.12 -11.83 -11.87
C TYR A 103 17.30 -10.58 -12.20
N PRO A 104 16.34 -10.67 -13.13
CA PRO A 104 15.44 -9.56 -13.43
C PRO A 104 14.70 -9.08 -12.17
N SER A 105 14.50 -7.76 -12.06
CA SER A 105 13.73 -7.20 -10.94
C SER A 105 12.32 -7.77 -10.91
N GLY A 106 11.93 -8.35 -9.77
CA GLY A 106 10.64 -9.00 -9.59
C GLY A 106 10.62 -10.48 -9.96
N TRP A 107 11.73 -11.05 -10.45
CA TRP A 107 11.83 -12.49 -10.68
C TRP A 107 11.45 -13.28 -9.42
N CYS A 108 10.65 -14.33 -9.61
CA CYS A 108 10.03 -15.07 -8.53
C CYS A 108 10.76 -16.39 -8.29
N ALA A 109 11.61 -16.43 -7.26
CA ALA A 109 12.19 -17.67 -6.76
C ALA A 109 11.13 -18.50 -6.03
N PHE A 110 11.05 -19.80 -6.36
CA PHE A 110 10.21 -20.76 -5.66
C PHE A 110 11.07 -21.95 -5.20
N PRO A 111 10.89 -22.41 -3.95
CA PRO A 111 11.22 -23.78 -3.56
C PRO A 111 10.47 -24.80 -4.42
N GLU A 112 10.86 -26.06 -4.29
CA GLU A 112 10.07 -27.16 -4.83
C GLU A 112 8.70 -27.19 -4.14
N TYR A 113 7.65 -26.92 -4.92
CA TYR A 113 6.26 -26.96 -4.49
C TYR A 113 5.45 -27.85 -5.42
N ASP A 114 4.37 -28.42 -4.89
CA ASP A 114 3.44 -29.21 -5.69
C ASP A 114 2.73 -28.37 -6.75
N LEU A 115 2.27 -29.02 -7.82
CA LEU A 115 1.52 -28.39 -8.89
C LEU A 115 0.28 -27.63 -8.38
N GLU A 116 -0.34 -28.10 -7.29
CA GLU A 116 -1.49 -27.44 -6.69
C GLU A 116 -1.17 -26.02 -6.22
N PHE A 117 0.02 -25.80 -5.65
CA PHE A 117 0.45 -24.45 -5.27
C PHE A 117 0.40 -23.49 -6.46
N PHE A 118 0.97 -23.90 -7.59
CA PHE A 118 1.01 -23.08 -8.81
C PHE A 118 -0.36 -22.91 -9.47
N ARG A 119 -1.24 -23.92 -9.38
CA ARG A 119 -2.64 -23.81 -9.82
C ARG A 119 -3.39 -22.75 -9.04
N GLN A 120 -3.21 -22.70 -7.71
CA GLN A 120 -3.87 -21.67 -6.90
C GLN A 120 -3.22 -20.29 -7.03
N LEU A 121 -1.89 -20.24 -7.18
CA LEU A 121 -1.15 -18.99 -7.42
C LEU A 121 -1.59 -18.33 -8.74
N THR A 122 -2.07 -19.13 -9.69
CA THR A 122 -2.58 -18.68 -11.00
C THR A 122 -4.10 -18.92 -11.14
N ALA A 123 -4.83 -18.91 -10.02
CA ALA A 123 -6.25 -19.27 -9.99
C ALA A 123 -7.19 -18.24 -10.64
N GLU A 124 -6.72 -17.07 -11.01
CA GLU A 124 -7.53 -16.04 -11.63
C GLU A 124 -7.02 -15.65 -13.02
N HIS A 125 -7.89 -15.08 -13.84
CA HIS A 125 -7.52 -14.51 -15.13
C HIS A 125 -8.16 -13.15 -15.35
N LEU A 126 -7.52 -12.32 -16.17
CA LEU A 126 -8.03 -10.99 -16.51
C LEU A 126 -8.96 -11.10 -17.73
N VAL A 127 -10.24 -10.78 -17.52
CA VAL A 127 -11.29 -10.91 -18.53
C VAL A 127 -11.75 -9.53 -18.99
N THR A 128 -11.96 -9.38 -20.30
CA THR A 128 -12.55 -8.18 -20.90
C THR A 128 -14.06 -8.28 -20.86
N ILE A 129 -14.69 -7.46 -20.03
CA ILE A 129 -16.15 -7.38 -19.90
C ILE A 129 -16.68 -6.18 -20.69
N LYS A 130 -17.63 -6.46 -21.59
CA LYS A 130 -18.42 -5.42 -22.26
C LYS A 130 -19.64 -5.09 -21.40
N LYS A 131 -19.70 -3.89 -20.85
CA LYS A 131 -20.84 -3.42 -20.08
C LYS A 131 -22.00 -3.07 -21.01
N ARG A 132 -23.23 -3.16 -20.49
CA ARG A 132 -24.46 -2.76 -21.21
C ARG A 132 -24.42 -1.30 -21.69
N SER A 133 -23.67 -0.45 -21.00
CA SER A 133 -23.42 0.95 -21.35
C SER A 133 -22.44 1.15 -22.52
N GLY A 134 -21.94 0.07 -23.16
CA GLY A 134 -20.96 0.12 -24.25
C GLY A 134 -19.50 0.24 -23.78
N PHE A 135 -19.26 0.54 -22.51
CA PHE A 135 -17.91 0.62 -21.95
C PHE A 135 -17.28 -0.77 -21.78
N VAL A 136 -16.00 -0.87 -22.12
CA VAL A 136 -15.18 -2.06 -21.88
C VAL A 136 -14.43 -1.89 -20.56
N SER A 137 -14.45 -2.92 -19.72
CA SER A 137 -13.66 -2.98 -18.48
C SER A 137 -12.91 -4.29 -18.37
N LEU A 138 -11.75 -4.27 -17.71
CA LEU A 138 -11.01 -5.47 -17.35
C LEU A 138 -11.39 -5.88 -15.92
N GLU A 139 -11.65 -7.16 -15.71
CA GLU A 139 -12.01 -7.72 -14.40
C GLU A 139 -11.26 -9.03 -14.17
N TRP A 140 -10.69 -9.18 -12.96
CA TRP A 140 -10.09 -10.45 -12.55
C TRP A 140 -11.20 -11.40 -12.12
N GLN A 141 -11.25 -12.57 -12.75
CA GLN A 141 -12.24 -13.61 -12.46
C GLN A 141 -11.56 -14.91 -12.02
N PRO A 142 -12.13 -15.64 -11.06
CA PRO A 142 -11.64 -16.95 -10.68
C PRO A 142 -11.84 -17.95 -11.81
N ILE A 143 -10.84 -18.79 -12.02
CA ILE A 143 -10.91 -19.93 -12.92
C ILE A 143 -11.71 -21.04 -12.19
N PRO A 144 -12.74 -21.62 -12.83
CA PRO A 144 -13.53 -22.69 -12.22
C PRO A 144 -12.69 -23.84 -11.69
N ASN A 145 -13.10 -24.43 -10.57
CA ASN A 145 -12.43 -25.56 -9.90
C ASN A 145 -10.99 -25.26 -9.43
N ARG A 146 -10.68 -24.01 -9.11
CA ARG A 146 -9.41 -23.62 -8.46
C ARG A 146 -9.67 -22.77 -7.23
N GLU A 147 -9.01 -23.09 -6.13
CA GLU A 147 -8.92 -22.20 -4.99
C GLU A 147 -7.83 -21.14 -5.23
N ASN A 148 -7.90 -19.99 -4.57
CA ASN A 148 -6.99 -18.86 -4.80
C ASN A 148 -6.19 -18.46 -3.54
N HIS A 149 -6.12 -19.32 -2.52
CA HIS A 149 -5.52 -18.99 -1.23
C HIS A 149 -4.06 -18.54 -1.36
N TRP A 150 -3.27 -19.21 -2.21
CA TRP A 150 -1.87 -18.86 -2.44
C TRP A 150 -1.70 -17.56 -3.22
N LEU A 151 -2.60 -17.26 -4.16
CA LEU A 151 -2.63 -15.98 -4.87
C LEU A 151 -2.90 -14.82 -3.91
N ASP A 152 -3.94 -14.93 -3.08
CA ASP A 152 -4.28 -13.88 -2.12
C ASP A 152 -3.19 -13.70 -1.06
N CYS A 153 -2.57 -14.79 -0.59
CA CYS A 153 -1.41 -14.72 0.29
C CYS A 153 -0.25 -13.94 -0.36
N ARG A 154 0.06 -14.20 -1.64
CA ARG A 154 1.13 -13.50 -2.35
C ARG A 154 0.81 -12.02 -2.56
N VAL A 155 -0.45 -11.68 -2.86
CA VAL A 155 -0.93 -10.29 -2.98
C VAL A 155 -0.73 -9.53 -1.67
N TYR A 156 -1.11 -10.12 -0.54
CA TYR A 156 -0.95 -9.45 0.76
C TYR A 156 0.51 -9.42 1.23
N ALA A 157 1.31 -10.43 0.94
CA ALA A 157 2.75 -10.39 1.16
C ALA A 157 3.40 -9.23 0.38
N ARG A 158 2.98 -9.03 -0.87
CA ARG A 158 3.43 -7.90 -1.70
C ARG A 158 3.03 -6.54 -1.11
N ALA A 159 1.82 -6.43 -0.59
CA ALA A 159 1.37 -5.22 0.12
C ALA A 159 2.19 -4.95 1.39
N ALA A 160 2.49 -5.99 2.19
CA ALA A 160 3.35 -5.86 3.37
C ALA A 160 4.76 -5.38 3.00
N ALA A 161 5.34 -5.92 1.92
CA ALA A 161 6.63 -5.46 1.39
C ALA A 161 6.63 -3.98 0.99
N ALA A 162 5.54 -3.51 0.35
CA ALA A 162 5.38 -2.11 -0.03
C ALA A 162 5.26 -1.19 1.20
N VAL A 163 4.47 -1.58 2.20
CA VAL A 163 4.33 -0.83 3.47
C VAL A 163 5.65 -0.74 4.21
N LEU A 164 6.40 -1.85 4.28
CA LEU A 164 7.73 -1.90 4.88
C LEU A 164 8.75 -1.04 4.12
N GLY A 165 8.48 -0.76 2.84
CA GLY A 165 9.32 0.08 1.98
C GLY A 165 10.43 -0.67 1.25
N LEU A 166 10.26 -1.98 1.03
CA LEU A 166 11.24 -2.79 0.31
C LEU A 166 11.46 -2.30 -1.13
N ASP A 167 10.44 -1.74 -1.77
CA ASP A 167 10.54 -1.14 -3.12
C ASP A 167 11.52 0.06 -3.18
N ARG A 168 11.85 0.63 -2.03
CA ARG A 168 12.78 1.76 -1.88
C ARG A 168 14.15 1.32 -1.36
N ALA A 169 14.30 0.04 -1.01
CA ALA A 169 15.56 -0.49 -0.52
C ALA A 169 16.60 -0.48 -1.64
N ARG A 170 17.78 0.04 -1.34
CA ARG A 170 18.91 0.02 -2.27
C ARG A 170 19.85 -1.10 -1.87
N PRO A 171 20.46 -1.83 -2.82
CA PRO A 171 21.48 -2.81 -2.50
C PRO A 171 22.60 -2.15 -1.68
N PRO A 172 23.14 -2.85 -0.68
CA PRO A 172 24.26 -2.35 0.11
C PRO A 172 25.44 -2.03 -0.82
N GLY A 173 26.01 -0.82 -0.70
CA GLY A 173 27.18 -0.39 -1.46
C GLY A 173 26.93 0.72 -2.50
N LYS A 174 25.70 0.87 -3.01
CA LYS A 174 25.38 2.03 -3.86
C LYS A 174 24.98 3.22 -2.95
N LYS A 175 25.94 3.95 -2.38
CA LYS A 175 25.66 5.29 -1.82
C LYS A 175 25.37 6.22 -2.99
N GLY A 176 24.29 7.01 -2.90
CA GLY A 176 23.96 8.00 -3.92
C GLY A 176 25.07 9.03 -3.93
N ASP A 177 25.61 9.29 -5.12
CA ASP A 177 26.50 10.41 -5.37
C ASP A 177 25.72 11.66 -4.97
N LYS A 178 25.99 12.19 -3.77
CA LYS A 178 25.39 13.44 -3.31
C LYS A 178 26.10 14.56 -4.06
N LYS A 179 25.81 14.72 -5.34
CA LYS A 179 26.04 16.02 -6.00
C LYS A 179 25.06 17.00 -5.38
N GLY A 180 25.59 17.81 -4.48
CA GLY A 180 24.85 18.85 -3.78
C GLY A 180 24.23 19.82 -4.78
N SER A 181 22.91 19.78 -4.90
CA SER A 181 22.12 20.96 -5.24
C SER A 181 21.81 21.69 -3.94
N VAL A 182 22.76 22.50 -3.47
CA VAL A 182 22.44 23.57 -2.51
C VAL A 182 21.85 24.71 -3.33
N ALA A 183 20.55 24.62 -3.63
CA ALA A 183 19.79 25.82 -3.99
C ALA A 183 19.61 26.64 -2.70
N GLY A 184 20.41 27.69 -2.57
CA GLY A 184 20.42 28.58 -1.41
C GLY A 184 19.02 29.10 -1.07
N ARG A 185 18.55 28.81 0.14
CA ARG A 185 17.47 29.57 0.76
C ARG A 185 18.11 30.77 1.47
N GLY A 186 17.97 31.95 0.87
CA GLY A 186 18.27 33.21 1.55
C GLY A 186 17.45 33.35 2.85
N PRO A 187 17.95 34.10 3.84
CA PRO A 187 17.31 34.19 5.15
C PRO A 187 15.96 34.89 5.04
N ARG A 188 14.90 34.25 5.58
CA ARG A 188 13.61 34.89 5.80
C ARG A 188 13.75 35.91 6.92
N SER A 189 13.66 37.19 6.59
CA SER A 189 13.59 38.27 7.58
C SER A 189 12.31 38.14 8.41
N GLY A 190 12.48 38.07 9.74
CA GLY A 190 11.40 38.04 10.70
C GLY A 190 10.75 39.42 10.85
N LYS A 191 9.43 39.50 10.74
CA LYS A 191 8.66 40.65 11.22
C LYS A 191 8.32 40.44 12.69
N LYS A 192 8.74 41.38 13.54
CA LYS A 192 8.41 41.48 14.97
C LYS A 192 6.93 41.86 15.18
N PRO A 193 6.32 41.55 16.35
CA PRO A 193 4.96 41.94 16.70
C PRO A 193 4.87 43.22 17.55
N GLY A 194 3.75 43.95 17.42
CA GLY A 194 3.32 45.10 18.25
C GLY A 194 3.62 46.48 17.63
N SER A 195 2.83 47.55 17.78
CA SER A 195 1.56 47.80 18.48
C SER A 195 0.93 49.12 17.97
N TRP A 196 -0.40 49.15 17.93
CA TRP A 196 -1.37 50.23 18.18
C TRP A 196 -0.97 51.74 18.18
N LEU A 197 -1.85 52.50 17.52
CA LEU A 197 -2.29 53.91 17.70
C LEU A 197 -1.62 55.04 16.87
N SER A 198 -2.49 55.65 16.05
CA SER A 198 -2.64 57.07 15.61
C SER A 198 -2.74 57.17 14.08
N GLY A 199 -3.71 57.83 13.45
CA GLY A 199 -4.88 58.61 13.88
C GLY A 199 -5.67 59.00 12.61
N SER A 200 -6.97 59.21 12.79
CA SER A 200 -7.94 60.03 12.01
C SER A 200 -7.86 60.15 10.47
N GLY A 201 -8.99 59.85 9.81
CA GLY A 201 -9.23 60.29 8.43
C GLY A 201 -10.42 59.68 7.70
N ASP A 202 -11.61 59.77 8.29
CA ASP A 202 -12.93 60.08 7.69
C ASP A 202 -13.31 59.71 6.22
N ARG A 203 -14.59 59.29 6.07
CA ARG A 203 -15.46 59.17 4.85
C ARG A 203 -15.15 58.04 3.84
N ALA A 204 -16.10 57.29 3.27
CA ALA A 204 -17.56 57.30 3.30
C ALA A 204 -18.10 55.93 2.82
N ARG A 205 -19.31 55.60 3.28
CA ARG A 205 -20.11 54.41 2.93
C ARG A 205 -20.50 54.39 1.44
N ARG A 206 -20.41 53.22 0.79
CA ARG A 206 -21.43 52.77 -0.18
C ARG A 206 -21.68 51.27 -0.06
N ARG A 207 -22.96 50.94 0.21
CA ARG A 207 -23.56 49.60 0.20
C ARG A 207 -24.09 49.32 -1.22
N GLY A 208 -24.02 48.07 -1.66
CA GLY A 208 -24.85 47.50 -2.73
C GLY A 208 -25.01 46.00 -2.40
N SER A 209 -26.11 45.57 -1.80
CA SER A 209 -27.44 45.30 -2.38
C SER A 209 -27.49 43.97 -3.13
N TRP A 210 -28.06 42.99 -2.44
CA TRP A 210 -28.49 41.69 -2.91
C TRP A 210 -29.61 41.80 -3.95
N LEU A 211 -29.62 40.93 -4.98
CA LEU A 211 -30.85 40.33 -5.49
C LEU A 211 -30.60 39.08 -6.35
N LYS A 212 -31.51 38.13 -6.13
CA LYS A 212 -31.70 36.81 -6.72
C LYS A 212 -32.06 36.88 -8.22
N ARG A 213 -31.70 35.83 -8.96
CA ARG A 213 -32.62 34.95 -9.70
C ARG A 213 -31.95 33.59 -9.91
#